data_AF-A0A522PB61-F1
#
_entry.id   AF-A0A522PB61-F1
#
_cell.length_a   1.000
_cell.length_b   1.000
_cell.length_c   1.000
_cell.angle_alpha   90.00
_cell.angle_beta   90.00
_cell.angle_gamma   90.00
#
_symmetry.space_group_name_H-M   'P 1'
#
loop_
_entity.id
_entity.type
_entity.pdbx_description
1 polymer ?
#
loop_
_entity_poly.entity_id
_entity_poly.type
_entity_poly.pdbx_seq_one_letter_code
_entity_poly.pdbx_strand_id
1 'polypeptide(L)'
;MKRFTFALQPVLDVRERHERERMQRLAEAQMVLQRAEEHLAALKQERDAEVLTVRERHGQLELEELQAYYGHLEHMATEIALQRERVAAACSQVDTARAELVAASTEKKVVERLRERRYESFRNEERLAEQRQVDDDNARVESRVRERSNS
;
A
#
# COMPACT_ATOMS: atom_id res chain seq x y z
N MET A 1 -32.34 22.61 0.36
CA MET A 1 -31.18 22.13 -0.43
C MET A 1 -31.19 20.62 -0.43
N LYS A 2 -31.05 20.00 -1.59
CA LYS A 2 -31.00 18.53 -1.68
C LYS A 2 -29.66 18.05 -1.08
N ARG A 3 -29.63 16.84 -0.51
CA ARG A 3 -28.38 16.23 -0.05
C ARG A 3 -27.79 15.41 -1.19
N PHE A 4 -26.49 15.55 -1.45
CA PHE A 4 -25.80 14.68 -2.42
C PHE A 4 -25.86 13.21 -1.97
N THR A 5 -26.19 12.31 -2.89
CA THR A 5 -26.15 10.87 -2.70
C THR A 5 -25.36 10.22 -3.83
N PHE A 6 -24.47 9.31 -3.48
CA PHE A 6 -23.67 8.57 -4.44
C PHE A 6 -24.07 7.09 -4.40
N ALA A 7 -24.73 6.61 -5.46
CA ALA A 7 -25.26 5.26 -5.52
C ALA A 7 -24.20 4.16 -5.35
N LEU A 8 -22.95 4.45 -5.73
CA LEU A 8 -21.82 3.52 -5.63
C LEU A 8 -20.97 3.73 -4.37
N GLN A 9 -21.48 4.46 -3.36
CA GLN A 9 -20.77 4.61 -2.07
C GLN A 9 -20.42 3.24 -1.44
N PRO A 10 -21.31 2.23 -1.40
CA PRO A 10 -20.95 0.92 -0.85
C PRO A 10 -19.81 0.23 -1.63
N VAL A 11 -19.73 0.46 -2.95
CA VAL A 11 -18.64 -0.07 -3.78
C VAL A 11 -17.32 0.61 -3.42
N LEU A 12 -17.34 1.94 -3.24
CA LEU A 12 -16.17 2.70 -2.81
C LEU A 12 -15.67 2.21 -1.45
N ASP A 13 -16.56 2.03 -0.48
CA ASP A 13 -16.21 1.58 0.88
C ASP A 13 -15.55 0.19 0.86
N VAL A 14 -16.04 -0.72 0.01
CA VAL A 14 -15.44 -2.05 -0.19
C VAL A 14 -14.04 -1.94 -0.83
N ARG A 15 -13.86 -1.07 -1.84
CA ARG A 15 -12.55 -0.86 -2.47
C ARG A 15 -11.53 -0.25 -1.50
N GLU A 16 -11.95 0.69 -0.67
CA GLU A 16 -11.10 1.25 0.40
C GLU A 16 -10.68 0.17 1.40
N ARG A 17 -11.60 -0.72 1.80
CA ARG A 17 -11.26 -1.84 2.68
C ARG A 17 -10.24 -2.77 2.03
N HIS A 18 -10.43 -3.13 0.76
CA HIS A 18 -9.48 -3.96 0.04
C HIS A 18 -8.10 -3.30 -0.09
N GLU A 19 -8.03 -2.00 -0.37
CA GLU A 19 -6.77 -1.28 -0.39
C GLU A 19 -6.06 -1.35 0.98
N ARG A 20 -6.79 -1.11 2.08
CA ARG A 20 -6.25 -1.24 3.44
C ARG A 20 -5.73 -2.66 3.74
N GLU A 21 -6.46 -3.69 3.31
CA GLU A 21 -6.02 -5.09 3.44
C GLU A 21 -4.71 -5.34 2.66
N ARG A 22 -4.55 -4.79 1.45
CA ARG A 22 -3.29 -4.93 0.69
C ARG A 22 -2.14 -4.13 1.28
N MET A 23 -2.40 -2.96 1.87
CA MET A 23 -1.39 -2.21 2.62
C MET A 23 -0.86 -3.03 3.82
N GLN A 24 -1.77 -3.66 4.56
CA GLN A 24 -1.40 -4.53 5.68
C GLN A 24 -0.55 -5.73 5.23
N ARG A 25 -0.94 -6.41 4.14
CA ARG A 25 -0.14 -7.51 3.57
C ARG A 25 1.24 -7.08 3.11
N LEU A 26 1.36 -5.90 2.50
CA LEU A 26 2.66 -5.36 2.10
C LEU A 26 3.54 -5.11 3.33
N ALA A 27 2.99 -4.52 4.39
CA ALA A 27 3.72 -4.30 5.64
C ALA A 27 4.20 -5.62 6.27
N GLU A 28 3.35 -6.65 6.31
CA GLU A 28 3.71 -7.99 6.79
C GLU A 28 4.83 -8.62 5.96
N ALA A 29 4.73 -8.56 4.63
CA ALA A 29 5.76 -9.07 3.73
C ALA A 29 7.11 -8.34 3.92
N GLN A 30 7.08 -7.02 4.13
CA GLN A 30 8.28 -6.24 4.41
C GLN A 30 8.92 -6.63 5.75
N MET A 31 8.12 -6.89 6.79
CA MET A 31 8.63 -7.39 8.07
C MET A 31 9.27 -8.77 7.94
N VAL A 32 8.68 -9.66 7.13
CA VAL A 32 9.25 -10.99 6.86
C VAL A 32 10.59 -10.86 6.12
N LEU A 33 10.66 -10.00 5.09
CA LEU A 33 11.91 -9.73 4.37
C LEU A 33 12.99 -9.20 5.30
N GLN A 34 12.67 -8.18 6.11
CA GLN A 34 13.61 -7.59 7.06
C GLN A 34 14.19 -8.64 8.01
N ARG A 35 13.33 -9.49 8.61
CA ARG A 35 13.78 -10.57 9.50
C ARG A 35 14.67 -11.59 8.78
N ALA A 36 14.35 -11.90 7.53
CA ALA A 36 15.15 -12.83 6.73
C ALA A 36 16.54 -12.25 6.42
N GLU A 37 16.63 -10.96 6.12
CA GLU A 37 17.88 -10.23 5.88
C GLU A 37 18.73 -10.10 7.15
N GLU A 38 18.11 -9.77 8.29
CA GLU A 38 18.76 -9.72 9.60
C GLU A 38 19.38 -11.09 9.97
N HIS A 39 18.63 -12.17 9.76
CA HIS A 39 19.15 -13.53 9.99
C HIS A 39 20.30 -13.86 9.03
N LEU A 40 20.19 -13.50 7.75
CA LEU A 40 21.30 -13.70 6.80
C LEU A 40 22.56 -12.92 7.22
N ALA A 41 22.39 -11.70 7.72
CA ALA A 41 23.50 -10.90 8.22
C ALA A 41 24.16 -11.53 9.44
N ALA A 42 23.37 -12.04 10.39
CA ALA A 42 23.87 -12.75 11.57
C ALA A 42 24.69 -13.99 11.18
N LEU A 43 24.17 -14.86 10.30
CA LEU A 43 24.89 -16.05 9.84
C LEU A 43 26.22 -15.71 9.14
N LYS A 44 26.23 -14.63 8.33
CA LYS A 44 27.46 -14.17 7.68
C LYS A 44 28.49 -13.68 8.71
N GLN A 45 28.04 -12.91 9.69
CA GLN A 45 28.90 -12.39 10.76
C GLN A 45 29.49 -13.51 11.61
N GLU A 46 28.68 -14.51 11.96
CA GLU A 46 29.13 -15.71 12.68
C GLU A 46 30.19 -16.45 11.88
N ARG A 47 29.95 -16.68 10.58
CA ARG A 47 30.91 -17.35 9.70
C ARG A 47 32.22 -16.57 9.58
N ASP A 48 32.16 -15.25 9.44
CA ASP A 48 33.35 -14.40 9.36
C ASP A 48 34.16 -14.42 10.67
N ALA A 49 33.50 -14.47 11.82
CA ALA A 49 34.16 -14.62 13.12
C ALA A 49 34.83 -15.99 13.28
N GLU A 50 34.17 -17.06 12.83
CA GLU A 50 34.72 -18.41 12.90
C GLU A 50 35.93 -18.58 11.98
N VAL A 51 35.86 -18.05 10.75
CA VAL A 51 36.99 -18.03 9.82
C VAL A 51 38.19 -17.28 10.40
N LEU A 52 37.97 -16.16 11.09
CA LEU A 52 39.04 -15.42 11.75
C LEU A 52 39.69 -16.25 12.87
N THR A 53 38.87 -16.89 13.71
CA THR A 53 39.33 -17.76 14.80
C THR A 53 40.20 -18.91 14.29
N VAL A 54 39.75 -19.61 13.24
CA VAL A 54 40.52 -20.69 12.61
C VAL A 54 41.83 -20.17 12.04
N ARG A 55 41.82 -19.00 11.39
CA ARG A 55 43.03 -18.40 10.80
C ARG A 55 44.06 -18.04 11.87
N GLU A 56 43.64 -17.52 13.02
CA GLU A 56 44.52 -17.16 14.13
C GLU A 56 45.12 -18.39 14.82
N ARG A 57 44.33 -19.48 14.93
CA ARG A 57 44.74 -20.72 15.61
C ARG A 57 45.36 -21.76 14.69
N HIS A 58 45.41 -21.54 13.38
CA HIS A 58 45.81 -22.53 12.37
C HIS A 58 47.16 -23.23 12.65
N GLY A 59 48.14 -22.54 13.24
CA GLY A 59 49.44 -23.13 13.59
C GLY A 59 49.47 -23.94 14.89
N GLN A 60 48.36 -23.97 15.63
CA GLN A 60 48.22 -24.60 16.96
C GLN A 60 47.19 -25.73 16.96
N LEU A 61 46.48 -25.94 15.85
CA LEU A 61 45.42 -26.92 15.72
C LEU A 61 45.97 -28.24 15.18
N GLU A 62 45.52 -29.35 15.76
CA GLU A 62 45.76 -30.69 15.24
C GLU A 62 44.89 -30.96 14.00
N LEU A 63 45.29 -31.96 13.20
CA LEU A 63 44.61 -32.29 11.94
C LEU A 63 43.10 -32.57 12.12
N GLU A 64 42.73 -33.27 13.18
CA GLU A 64 41.34 -33.61 13.48
C GLU A 64 40.51 -32.36 13.81
N GLU A 65 41.09 -31.40 14.54
CA GLU A 65 40.43 -30.12 14.85
C GLU A 65 40.22 -29.30 13.57
N LEU A 66 41.22 -29.25 12.69
CA LEU A 66 41.11 -28.58 11.39
C LEU A 66 40.01 -29.19 10.53
N GLN A 67 39.90 -30.52 10.47
CA GLN A 67 38.83 -31.20 9.73
C GLN A 67 37.44 -30.86 10.28
N ALA A 68 37.28 -30.84 11.60
CA ALA A 68 36.02 -30.44 12.25
C ALA A 68 35.64 -28.99 11.90
N TYR A 69 36.61 -28.06 11.92
CA TYR A 69 36.39 -26.66 11.54
C TYR A 69 35.96 -26.51 10.08
N TYR A 70 36.63 -27.17 9.15
CA TYR A 70 36.24 -27.10 7.73
C TYR A 70 34.83 -27.67 7.50
N GLY A 71 34.49 -28.79 8.16
CA GLY A 71 33.13 -29.35 8.09
C GLY A 71 32.08 -28.39 8.65
N HIS A 72 32.39 -27.69 9.74
CA HIS A 72 31.50 -26.68 10.30
C HIS A 72 31.32 -25.48 9.34
N LEU A 73 32.41 -24.97 8.74
CA LEU A 73 32.34 -23.88 7.77
C LEU A 73 31.52 -24.24 6.52
N GLU A 74 31.61 -25.49 6.04
CA GLU A 74 30.77 -25.99 4.94
C GLU A 74 29.28 -26.05 5.32
N HIS A 75 28.98 -26.46 6.57
CA HIS A 75 27.62 -26.43 7.09
C HIS A 75 27.07 -25.00 7.11
N MET A 76 27.81 -24.04 7.67
CA MET A 76 27.42 -22.63 7.70
C MET A 76 27.24 -22.05 6.29
N ALA A 77 28.10 -22.42 5.34
CA ALA A 77 27.98 -22.00 3.95
C ALA A 77 26.65 -22.49 3.32
N THR A 78 26.27 -23.73 3.64
CA THR A 78 24.99 -24.32 3.22
C THR A 78 23.80 -23.59 3.85
N GLU A 79 23.86 -23.29 5.15
CA GLU A 79 22.81 -22.51 5.83
C GLU A 79 22.66 -21.10 5.26
N ILE A 80 23.78 -20.42 4.99
CA ILE A 80 23.79 -19.10 4.34
C ILE A 80 23.17 -19.18 2.94
N ALA A 81 23.44 -20.23 2.17
CA ALA A 81 22.86 -20.43 0.85
C ALA A 81 21.33 -20.58 0.94
N LEU A 82 20.83 -21.45 1.83
CA LEU A 82 19.41 -21.63 2.08
C LEU A 82 18.74 -20.33 2.57
N GLN A 83 19.42 -19.59 3.43
CA GLN A 83 18.88 -18.32 3.93
C GLN A 83 18.84 -17.24 2.84
N ARG A 84 19.76 -17.24 1.87
CA ARG A 84 19.66 -16.36 0.68
C ARG A 84 18.43 -16.68 -0.17
N GLU A 85 18.10 -17.96 -0.34
CA GLU A 85 16.88 -18.37 -1.06
C GLU A 85 15.63 -17.87 -0.34
N ARG A 86 15.62 -17.93 1.01
CA ARG A 86 14.52 -17.37 1.81
C ARG A 86 14.37 -15.86 1.67
N VAL A 87 15.49 -15.12 1.65
CA VAL A 87 15.49 -13.68 1.37
C VAL A 87 14.92 -13.41 -0.03
N ALA A 88 15.37 -14.14 -1.04
CA ALA A 88 14.87 -13.98 -2.41
C ALA A 88 13.36 -14.27 -2.51
N ALA A 89 12.88 -15.31 -1.83
CA ALA A 89 11.45 -15.61 -1.75
C ALA A 89 10.66 -14.50 -1.05
N ALA A 90 11.17 -13.95 0.06
CA ALA A 90 10.54 -12.83 0.76
C ALA A 90 10.51 -11.54 -0.10
N CYS A 91 11.58 -11.25 -0.85
CA CYS A 91 11.59 -10.16 -1.83
C CYS A 91 10.47 -10.32 -2.87
N SER A 92 10.33 -11.52 -3.45
CA SER A 92 9.26 -11.82 -4.41
C SER A 92 7.86 -11.64 -3.81
N GLN A 93 7.68 -11.98 -2.54
CA GLN A 93 6.41 -11.74 -1.83
C GLN A 93 6.13 -10.24 -1.65
N VAL A 94 7.15 -9.43 -1.31
CA VAL A 94 7.02 -7.96 -1.22
C VAL A 94 6.65 -7.37 -2.57
N ASP A 95 7.29 -7.79 -3.65
CA ASP A 95 6.99 -7.31 -5.01
C ASP A 95 5.57 -7.66 -5.43
N THR A 96 5.14 -8.89 -5.13
CA THR A 96 3.75 -9.34 -5.37
C THR A 96 2.76 -8.49 -4.58
N ALA A 97 2.95 -8.34 -3.27
CA ALA A 97 2.06 -7.55 -2.41
C ALA A 97 2.01 -6.06 -2.84
N ARG A 98 3.13 -5.51 -3.31
CA ARG A 98 3.20 -4.15 -3.85
C ARG A 98 2.38 -4.03 -5.13
N ALA A 99 2.50 -4.97 -6.06
CA ALA A 99 1.70 -4.98 -7.29
C ALA A 99 0.20 -5.08 -7.00
N GLU A 100 -0.19 -5.91 -6.05
CA GLU A 100 -1.59 -6.04 -5.60
C GLU A 100 -2.13 -4.75 -4.99
N LEU A 101 -1.33 -4.05 -4.17
CA LEU A 101 -1.70 -2.76 -3.62
C LEU A 101 -1.91 -1.72 -4.72
N VAL A 102 -1.00 -1.64 -5.70
CA VAL A 102 -1.12 -0.72 -6.83
C VAL A 102 -2.41 -0.98 -7.61
N ALA A 103 -2.75 -2.25 -7.85
CA ALA A 103 -4.00 -2.61 -8.49
C ALA A 103 -5.22 -2.15 -7.67
N ALA A 104 -5.26 -2.46 -6.37
CA ALA A 104 -6.36 -2.06 -5.49
C ALA A 104 -6.53 -0.53 -5.39
N SER A 105 -5.42 0.22 -5.27
CA SER A 105 -5.43 1.68 -5.28
C SER A 105 -5.94 2.25 -6.61
N THR A 106 -5.62 1.61 -7.73
CA THR A 106 -6.08 2.03 -9.06
C THR A 106 -7.59 1.83 -9.19
N GLU A 107 -8.10 0.66 -8.78
CA GLU A 107 -9.54 0.36 -8.78
C GLU A 107 -10.33 1.33 -7.89
N LYS A 108 -9.81 1.66 -6.71
CA LYS A 108 -10.42 2.66 -5.82
C LYS A 108 -10.50 4.03 -6.50
N LYS A 109 -9.38 4.50 -7.09
CA LYS A 109 -9.31 5.80 -7.77
C LYS A 109 -10.31 5.94 -8.92
N VAL A 110 -10.65 4.84 -9.59
CA VAL A 110 -11.69 4.86 -10.64
C VAL A 110 -13.05 5.26 -10.03
N VAL A 111 -13.42 4.68 -8.90
CA VAL A 111 -14.71 4.96 -8.23
C VAL A 111 -14.71 6.34 -7.58
N GLU A 112 -13.59 6.77 -7.00
CA GLU A 112 -13.41 8.13 -6.45
C GLU A 112 -13.66 9.20 -7.54
N ARG A 113 -13.04 9.04 -8.72
CA ARG A 113 -13.25 9.95 -9.85
C ARG A 113 -14.69 9.97 -10.34
N LEU A 114 -15.39 8.84 -10.31
CA LEU A 114 -16.82 8.79 -10.65
C LEU A 114 -17.65 9.57 -9.63
N ARG A 115 -17.31 9.47 -8.34
CA ARG A 115 -17.97 10.21 -7.25
C ARG A 115 -17.75 11.72 -7.40
N GLU A 116 -16.52 12.15 -7.67
CA GLU A 116 -16.16 13.56 -7.91
C GLU A 116 -16.98 14.15 -9.06
N ARG A 117 -16.99 13.49 -10.23
CA ARG A 117 -17.79 13.95 -11.38
C ARG A 117 -19.29 14.04 -11.06
N ARG A 118 -19.84 13.06 -10.34
CA ARG A 118 -21.25 13.09 -9.92
C ARG A 118 -21.53 14.22 -8.95
N TYR A 119 -20.60 14.52 -8.06
CA TYR A 119 -20.71 15.63 -7.13
C TYR A 119 -20.68 16.98 -7.86
N GLU A 120 -19.81 17.15 -8.85
CA GLU A 120 -19.76 18.35 -9.70
C GLU A 120 -21.07 18.54 -10.48
N SER A 121 -21.61 17.47 -11.09
CA SER A 121 -22.92 17.54 -11.75
C SER A 121 -24.03 17.96 -10.79
N PHE A 122 -24.10 17.34 -9.61
CA PHE A 122 -25.06 17.69 -8.57
C PHE A 122 -24.96 19.16 -8.15
N ARG A 123 -23.74 19.68 -7.97
CA ARG A 123 -23.48 21.09 -7.63
C ARG A 123 -23.96 22.05 -8.72
N ASN A 124 -23.73 21.70 -9.99
CA ASN A 124 -24.22 22.49 -11.11
C ASN A 124 -25.75 22.48 -11.22
N GLU A 125 -26.39 21.34 -10.98
CA GLU A 125 -27.85 21.21 -10.97
C GLU A 125 -28.49 22.06 -9.85
N GLU A 126 -27.95 22.01 -8.62
CA GLU A 126 -28.43 22.86 -7.52
C GLU A 126 -28.26 24.34 -7.87
N ARG A 127 -27.11 24.75 -8.42
CA ARG A 127 -26.89 26.15 -8.85
C ARG A 127 -27.90 26.62 -9.90
N LEU A 128 -28.19 25.77 -10.89
CA LEU A 128 -29.17 26.08 -11.93
C LEU A 128 -30.61 26.14 -11.36
N ALA A 129 -30.94 25.28 -10.40
CA ALA A 129 -32.23 25.30 -9.73
C ALA A 129 -32.41 26.56 -8.87
N GLU A 130 -31.37 26.95 -8.12
CA GLU A 130 -31.34 28.21 -7.36
C GLU A 130 -31.51 29.42 -8.27
N GLN A 131 -30.81 29.47 -9.41
CA GLN A 131 -30.93 30.56 -10.37
C GLN A 131 -32.35 30.67 -10.95
N ARG A 132 -32.95 29.54 -11.35
CA ARG A 132 -34.35 29.53 -11.82
C ARG A 132 -35.33 30.02 -10.76
N GLN A 133 -35.12 29.63 -9.51
CA GLN A 133 -35.97 30.08 -8.41
C GLN A 133 -35.89 31.61 -8.21
N VAL A 134 -34.68 32.18 -8.29
CA VAL A 134 -34.49 33.63 -8.21
C VAL A 134 -35.16 34.36 -9.39
N ASP A 135 -35.01 33.84 -10.60
CA ASP A 135 -35.62 34.42 -11.80
C ASP A 135 -37.16 34.39 -11.72
N ASP A 136 -37.73 33.26 -11.28
CA ASP A 136 -39.19 33.11 -11.07
C ASP A 136 -39.72 34.07 -10.00
N ASP A 137 -38.99 34.24 -8.90
CA ASP A 137 -39.37 35.15 -7.81
C ASP A 137 -39.29 36.62 -8.27
N ASN A 138 -38.27 36.99 -9.02
CA ASN A 138 -38.14 38.33 -9.61
C ASN A 138 -39.29 38.62 -10.60
N ALA A 139 -39.61 37.68 -11.49
CA ALA A 139 -40.71 37.82 -12.44
C ALA A 139 -42.07 38.02 -11.75
N ARG A 140 -42.31 37.34 -10.62
CA ARG A 140 -43.51 37.52 -9.79
C ARG A 140 -43.56 38.88 -9.09
N VAL A 141 -42.41 39.42 -8.70
CA VAL A 141 -42.34 40.78 -8.12
C VAL A 141 -42.65 41.81 -9.20
N GLU A 142 -42.04 41.69 -10.38
CA GLU A 142 -42.29 42.60 -11.50
C GLU A 142 -43.75 42.61 -11.95
N SER A 143 -44.40 41.44 -12.05
CA SER A 143 -45.81 41.37 -12.43
C SER A 143 -46.72 42.10 -11.42
N ARG A 144 -46.49 41.91 -10.11
CA ARG A 144 -47.22 42.61 -9.04
C ARG A 144 -47.02 44.12 -9.07
N VAL A 145 -45.81 44.58 -9.38
CA VAL A 145 -45.53 46.02 -9.51
C VAL A 145 -46.28 46.60 -10.72
N ARG A 146 -46.25 45.93 -11.87
CA ARG A 146 -46.97 46.37 -13.08
C ARG A 146 -48.48 46.40 -12.88
N GLU A 147 -49.05 45.41 -12.21
CA GLU A 147 -50.49 45.37 -11.88
C GLU A 147 -50.92 46.53 -10.96
N ARG A 148 -50.06 46.95 -10.02
CA ARG A 148 -50.32 48.09 -9.13
C ARG A 148 -50.14 49.44 -9.79
N SER A 149 -49.31 49.55 -10.84
CA SER A 149 -49.13 50.80 -11.59
C SER A 149 -50.23 51.05 -12.63
N ASN A 150 -51.01 50.03 -12.97
CA ASN A 150 -52.13 50.10 -13.93
C ASN A 150 -53.53 50.16 -13.26
N SER A 151 -53.59 50.19 -11.92
CA SER A 151 -54.81 50.49 -11.13
C SER A 151 -54.72 51.90 -10.55
#